data_AF-A0A2N2WCA0-F1
#
_entry.id   AF-A0A2N2WCA0-F1
#
_cell.length_a   1.000
_cell.length_b   1.000
_cell.length_c   1.000
_cell.angle_alpha   90.00
_cell.angle_beta   90.00
_cell.angle_gamma   90.00
#
_symmetry.space_group_name_H-M   'P 1'
#
loop_
_entity.id
_entity.type
_entity.pdbx_description
1 polymer ?
#
loop_
_entity_poly.entity_id
_entity_poly.type
_entity_poly.pdbx_seq_one_letter_code
_entity_poly.pdbx_strand_id
1 'polypeptide(L)'
;MLDVIKLRSEIKRSQYRTFKAFAQALGITEQGLRKIFTEGRTKEDTFFLICELLNTDPVNIASDEYLEILLKKKQAETRTGIGKRIRELIDRKNFKDIEFAASIGVSKSTLATVLKRDNCQLEIVQRILENHRDVSAEWIVTGSSDMLKLTPMHHVTEPELQYKTKIRLLEEELANCRETVKNLNRLLREKR
;
A
#
# COMPACT_ATOMS: atom_id res chain seq x y z
N MET A 1 -7.94 18.70 22.56
CA MET A 1 -7.93 18.81 24.04
C MET A 1 -9.13 18.06 24.64
N LEU A 2 -9.32 17.99 25.96
CA LEU A 2 -10.52 17.43 26.60
C LEU A 2 -11.56 18.53 26.82
N ASP A 3 -12.84 18.19 26.72
CA ASP A 3 -13.91 19.05 27.23
C ASP A 3 -14.00 18.87 28.74
N VAL A 4 -13.20 19.66 29.45
CA VAL A 4 -13.06 19.60 30.92
C VAL A 4 -14.38 19.91 31.63
N ILE A 5 -15.25 20.73 31.02
CA ILE A 5 -16.55 21.10 31.59
C ILE A 5 -17.50 19.90 31.54
N LYS A 6 -17.62 19.25 30.37
CA LYS A 6 -18.43 18.04 30.22
C LYS A 6 -17.90 16.90 31.08
N LEU A 7 -16.59 16.67 31.07
CA LEU A 7 -15.95 15.65 31.92
C LEU A 7 -16.25 15.88 33.40
N ARG A 8 -16.22 17.13 33.88
CA ARG A 8 -16.58 17.46 35.27
C ARG A 8 -18.04 17.12 35.58
N SER A 9 -18.95 17.41 34.63
CA SER A 9 -20.37 17.10 34.77
C SER A 9 -20.60 15.59 34.87
N GLU A 10 -19.95 14.81 34.00
CA GLU A 10 -20.08 13.35 33.98
C GLU A 10 -19.54 12.69 35.24
N ILE A 11 -18.39 13.14 35.76
CA ILE A 11 -17.88 12.65 37.05
C ILE A 11 -18.87 12.89 38.19
N LYS A 12 -19.49 14.07 38.25
CA LYS A 12 -20.48 14.41 39.29
C LYS A 12 -21.73 13.52 39.21
N ARG A 13 -22.11 13.07 38.01
CA ARG A 13 -23.26 12.18 37.76
C ARG A 13 -22.92 10.70 37.98
N SER A 14 -21.64 10.34 37.90
CA SER A 14 -21.15 8.98 38.09
C SER A 14 -21.18 8.50 39.55
N GLN A 15 -20.83 7.23 39.76
CA GLN A 15 -20.55 6.69 41.10
C GLN A 15 -19.32 7.31 41.76
N TYR A 16 -18.40 7.90 40.98
CA TYR A 16 -17.16 8.53 41.44
C TYR A 16 -17.33 10.04 41.65
N ARG A 17 -18.35 10.44 42.41
CA ARG A 17 -18.82 11.84 42.55
C ARG A 17 -17.77 12.85 43.02
N THR A 18 -16.64 12.39 43.54
CA THR A 18 -15.56 13.24 44.05
C THR A 18 -14.29 13.05 43.21
N PHE A 19 -13.51 14.13 43.08
CA PHE A 19 -12.21 14.09 42.40
C PHE A 19 -11.29 13.03 43.01
N LYS A 20 -11.28 12.89 44.33
CA LYS A 20 -10.47 11.90 45.03
C LYS A 20 -10.88 10.47 44.68
N ALA A 21 -12.18 10.16 44.71
CA ALA A 21 -12.68 8.83 44.36
C ALA A 21 -12.44 8.49 42.89
N PHE A 22 -12.61 9.48 41.99
CA PHE A 22 -12.37 9.28 40.57
C PHE A 22 -10.88 9.12 40.25
N ALA A 23 -10.00 9.90 40.88
CA ALA A 23 -8.55 9.74 40.75
C ALA A 23 -8.10 8.35 41.21
N GLN A 24 -8.64 7.87 42.33
CA GLN A 24 -8.38 6.53 42.84
C GLN A 24 -8.86 5.44 41.86
N ALA A 25 -10.06 5.58 41.30
CA ALA A 25 -10.59 4.64 40.31
C ALA A 25 -9.78 4.61 39.01
N LEU A 26 -9.24 5.76 38.59
CA LEU A 26 -8.30 5.87 37.47
C LEU A 26 -6.90 5.35 37.78
N GLY A 27 -6.59 5.02 39.05
CA GLY A 27 -5.24 4.63 39.45
C GLY A 27 -4.21 5.75 39.37
N ILE A 28 -4.64 7.02 39.46
CA ILE A 28 -3.76 8.19 39.40
C ILE A 28 -3.83 9.02 40.69
N THR A 29 -2.84 9.89 40.89
CA THR A 29 -2.87 10.83 42.02
C THR A 29 -3.91 11.92 41.78
N GLU A 30 -4.46 12.47 42.87
CA GLU A 30 -5.39 13.60 42.78
C GLU A 30 -4.74 14.82 42.10
N GLN A 31 -3.45 15.04 42.33
CA GLN A 31 -2.67 16.08 41.64
C GLN A 31 -2.56 15.80 40.13
N GLY A 32 -2.38 14.54 39.73
CA GLY A 32 -2.38 14.13 38.33
C GLY A 32 -3.73 14.39 37.65
N LEU A 33 -4.83 14.05 38.33
CA LEU A 33 -6.17 14.37 37.83
C LEU A 33 -6.39 15.88 37.71
N ARG A 34 -5.97 16.66 38.72
CA ARG A 34 -6.07 18.13 38.67
C ARG A 34 -5.30 18.71 37.49
N LYS A 35 -4.11 18.17 37.19
CA LYS A 35 -3.31 18.56 36.02
C LYS A 35 -4.05 18.31 34.70
N ILE A 36 -4.73 17.16 34.55
CA ILE A 36 -5.56 16.87 33.37
C ILE A 36 -6.66 17.91 33.18
N PHE A 37 -7.30 18.32 34.27
CA PHE A 37 -8.36 19.34 34.24
C PHE A 37 -7.82 20.75 33.94
N THR A 38 -6.64 21.09 34.46
CA THR A 38 -6.02 22.40 34.20
C THR A 38 -5.48 22.49 32.78
N GLU A 39 -4.85 21.43 32.28
CA GLU A 39 -4.18 21.44 30.98
C GLU A 39 -5.11 21.03 29.83
N GLY A 40 -6.29 20.47 30.13
CA GLY A 40 -7.22 19.96 29.12
C GLY A 40 -6.59 18.88 28.24
N ARG A 41 -5.58 18.16 28.74
CA ARG A 41 -4.83 17.16 27.97
C ARG A 41 -4.59 15.94 28.83
N THR A 42 -4.63 14.78 28.18
CA THR A 42 -4.35 13.49 28.80
C THR A 42 -3.79 12.53 27.76
N LYS A 43 -3.22 11.42 28.22
CA LYS A 43 -2.84 10.31 27.35
C LYS A 43 -4.10 9.60 26.85
N GLU A 44 -4.01 9.03 25.65
CA GLU A 44 -5.12 8.31 25.02
C GLU A 44 -5.66 7.16 25.87
N ASP A 45 -4.80 6.33 26.43
CA ASP A 45 -5.21 5.23 27.31
C ASP A 45 -5.98 5.75 28.55
N THR A 46 -5.50 6.84 29.13
CA THR A 46 -6.17 7.49 30.27
C THR A 46 -7.51 8.09 29.85
N PHE A 47 -7.62 8.63 28.64
CA PHE A 47 -8.88 9.12 28.10
C PHE A 47 -9.89 8.00 27.90
N PHE A 48 -9.50 6.86 27.32
CA PHE A 48 -10.41 5.73 27.15
C PHE A 48 -10.81 5.09 28.47
N LEU A 49 -9.90 5.01 29.45
CA LEU A 49 -10.24 4.57 30.80
C LEU A 49 -11.23 5.52 31.49
N ILE A 50 -11.08 6.84 31.28
CA ILE A 50 -12.07 7.83 31.73
C ILE A 50 -13.44 7.53 31.10
N CYS A 51 -13.50 7.27 29.78
CA CYS A 51 -14.74 6.94 29.09
C CYS A 51 -15.39 5.68 29.66
N GLU A 52 -14.60 4.63 29.89
CA GLU A 52 -15.04 3.35 30.46
C GLU A 52 -15.61 3.51 31.87
N LEU A 53 -14.88 4.18 32.78
CA LEU A 53 -15.32 4.39 34.16
C LEU A 53 -16.60 5.24 34.25
N LEU A 54 -16.81 6.13 33.29
CA LEU A 54 -18.00 6.97 33.21
C LEU A 54 -19.11 6.33 32.37
N ASN A 55 -18.86 5.18 31.73
CA ASN A 55 -19.74 4.54 30.76
C ASN A 55 -20.28 5.55 29.73
N THR A 56 -19.39 6.34 29.14
CA THR A 56 -19.74 7.41 28.21
C THR A 56 -18.95 7.29 26.92
N ASP A 57 -19.59 7.66 25.81
CA ASP A 57 -18.93 7.71 24.52
C ASP A 57 -17.82 8.78 24.51
N PRO A 58 -16.62 8.49 23.97
CA PRO A 58 -15.56 9.47 23.72
C PRO A 58 -16.02 10.81 23.14
N VAL A 59 -17.02 10.80 22.25
CA VAL A 59 -17.58 12.01 21.61
C VAL A 59 -18.22 12.96 22.64
N ASN A 60 -18.65 12.45 23.78
CA ASN A 60 -19.31 13.25 24.80
C ASN A 60 -18.34 14.09 25.64
N ILE A 61 -17.06 13.70 25.73
CA ILE A 61 -16.08 14.35 26.61
C ILE A 61 -14.77 14.75 25.92
N ALA A 62 -14.54 14.31 24.68
CA ALA A 62 -13.48 14.83 23.84
C ALA A 62 -13.83 16.24 23.34
N SER A 63 -12.82 17.10 23.18
CA SER A 63 -13.01 18.31 22.36
C SER A 63 -13.03 17.94 20.88
N ASP A 64 -13.60 18.81 20.05
CA ASP A 64 -13.63 18.65 18.59
C ASP A 64 -12.22 18.39 18.02
N GLU A 65 -11.23 19.18 18.45
CA GLU A 65 -9.80 18.99 18.09
C GLU A 65 -9.25 17.58 18.43
N TYR A 66 -9.67 16.99 19.56
CA TYR A 66 -9.19 15.66 19.96
C TYR A 66 -9.92 14.55 19.20
N LEU A 67 -11.19 14.74 18.87
CA LEU A 67 -11.92 13.86 17.96
C LEU A 67 -11.26 13.86 16.58
N GLU A 68 -10.82 15.01 16.07
CA GLU A 68 -10.07 15.07 14.81
C GLU A 68 -8.76 14.27 14.86
N ILE A 69 -8.04 14.28 15.99
CA ILE A 69 -6.82 13.47 16.17
C ILE A 69 -7.14 11.98 16.20
N LEU A 70 -8.18 11.57 16.94
CA LEU A 70 -8.63 10.18 17.01
C LEU A 70 -9.11 9.67 15.65
N LEU A 71 -9.84 10.50 14.90
CA LEU A 71 -10.29 10.18 13.53
C LEU A 71 -9.11 10.04 12.56
N LYS A 72 -8.10 10.90 12.62
CA LYS A 72 -6.88 10.78 11.81
C LYS A 72 -6.09 9.50 12.11
N LYS A 73 -6.04 9.07 13.38
CA LYS A 73 -5.45 7.78 13.77
C LYS A 73 -6.25 6.60 13.24
N LYS A 74 -7.58 6.62 13.38
CA LYS A 74 -8.47 5.57 12.84
C LYS A 74 -8.38 5.48 11.31
N GLN A 75 -8.19 6.60 10.62
CA GLN A 75 -7.97 6.64 9.17
C GLN A 75 -6.60 6.06 8.77
N ALA A 76 -5.55 6.19 9.59
CA ALA A 76 -4.28 5.47 9.39
C ALA A 76 -4.40 3.94 9.63
N GLU A 77 -5.42 3.51 10.36
CA GLU A 77 -5.75 2.11 10.67
C GLU A 77 -6.59 1.41 9.59
N THR A 78 -6.94 2.09 8.48
CA THR A 78 -7.75 1.48 7.42
C THR A 78 -6.92 0.50 6.59
N ARG A 79 -7.26 -0.79 6.71
CA ARG A 79 -6.72 -1.85 5.84
C ARG A 79 -7.23 -1.63 4.42
N THR A 80 -6.33 -1.36 3.48
CA THR A 80 -6.65 -1.07 2.07
C THR A 80 -6.63 -2.33 1.18
N GLY A 81 -6.31 -3.49 1.74
CA GLY A 81 -6.06 -4.72 0.99
C GLY A 81 -4.73 -4.73 0.23
N ILE A 82 -3.94 -3.65 0.31
CA ILE A 82 -2.69 -3.54 -0.45
C ILE A 82 -1.61 -4.51 0.02
N GLY A 83 -1.61 -4.87 1.30
CA GLY A 83 -0.69 -5.87 1.83
C GLY A 83 -0.94 -7.24 1.22
N LYS A 84 -2.21 -7.59 0.98
CA LYS A 84 -2.57 -8.83 0.29
C LYS A 84 -2.08 -8.83 -1.16
N ARG A 85 -2.25 -7.72 -1.86
CA ARG A 85 -1.79 -7.58 -3.26
C ARG A 85 -0.27 -7.60 -3.37
N ILE A 86 0.43 -6.92 -2.48
CA ILE A 86 1.90 -6.99 -2.44
C ILE A 86 2.35 -8.44 -2.18
N ARG A 87 1.66 -9.18 -1.30
CA ARG A 87 1.94 -10.62 -1.10
C ARG A 87 1.74 -11.42 -2.39
N GLU A 88 0.60 -11.24 -3.04
CA GLU A 88 0.28 -11.93 -4.30
C GLU A 88 1.33 -11.64 -5.39
N LEU A 89 1.81 -10.41 -5.48
CA LEU A 89 2.87 -10.00 -6.40
C LEU A 89 4.20 -10.69 -6.09
N ILE A 90 4.59 -10.77 -4.81
CA ILE A 90 5.81 -11.46 -4.36
C ILE A 90 5.76 -12.93 -4.77
N ASP A 91 4.63 -13.59 -4.51
CA ASP A 91 4.41 -15.00 -4.82
C ASP A 91 4.44 -15.24 -6.33
N ARG A 92 3.76 -14.40 -7.12
CA ARG A 92 3.74 -14.48 -8.59
C ARG A 92 5.10 -14.31 -9.23
N LYS A 93 5.93 -13.43 -8.70
CA LYS A 93 7.31 -13.20 -9.18
C LYS A 93 8.32 -14.18 -8.58
N ASN A 94 7.88 -15.12 -7.74
CA ASN A 94 8.71 -16.13 -7.07
C ASN A 94 9.88 -15.51 -6.28
N PHE A 95 9.62 -14.37 -5.62
CA PHE A 95 10.59 -13.73 -4.74
C PHE A 95 10.45 -14.22 -3.31
N LYS A 96 11.56 -14.23 -2.56
CA LYS A 96 11.51 -14.20 -1.10
C LYS A 96 11.23 -12.76 -0.62
N ASP A 97 10.57 -12.61 0.53
CA ASP A 97 10.29 -11.28 1.12
C ASP A 97 11.53 -10.37 1.21
N ILE A 98 12.71 -10.93 1.48
CA ILE A 98 13.96 -10.16 1.58
C ILE A 98 14.46 -9.67 0.21
N GLU A 99 14.29 -10.49 -0.83
CA GLU A 99 14.68 -10.17 -2.21
C GLU A 99 13.73 -9.10 -2.77
N PHE A 100 12.43 -9.23 -2.50
CA PHE A 100 11.46 -8.22 -2.90
C PHE A 100 11.70 -6.88 -2.20
N ALA A 101 11.94 -6.88 -0.88
CA ALA A 101 12.26 -5.65 -0.15
C ALA A 101 13.50 -4.95 -0.73
N ALA A 102 14.56 -5.70 -1.01
CA ALA A 102 15.76 -5.19 -1.65
C ALA A 102 15.47 -4.63 -3.04
N SER A 103 14.64 -5.31 -3.84
CA SER A 103 14.28 -4.87 -5.20
C SER A 103 13.58 -3.51 -5.25
N ILE A 104 12.85 -3.13 -4.20
CA ILE A 104 12.15 -1.83 -4.09
C ILE A 104 12.87 -0.84 -3.17
N GLY A 105 14.09 -1.18 -2.73
CA GLY A 105 14.93 -0.31 -1.90
C GLY A 105 14.42 -0.05 -0.48
N VAL A 106 13.61 -0.95 0.08
CA VAL A 106 13.12 -0.84 1.47
C VAL A 106 13.71 -1.94 2.35
N SER A 107 13.71 -1.73 3.67
CA SER A 107 14.12 -2.78 4.59
C SER A 107 13.07 -3.89 4.67
N LYS A 108 13.51 -5.11 5.01
CA LYS A 108 12.62 -6.25 5.28
C LYS A 108 11.57 -5.92 6.36
N SER A 109 11.92 -5.11 7.37
CA SER A 109 11.01 -4.72 8.45
C SER A 109 9.91 -3.75 7.97
N THR A 110 10.25 -2.82 7.08
CA THR A 110 9.26 -1.92 6.45
C THR A 110 8.27 -2.72 5.61
N LEU A 111 8.74 -3.65 4.78
CA LEU A 111 7.87 -4.52 3.99
C LEU A 111 6.94 -5.37 4.90
N ALA A 112 7.49 -6.00 5.94
CA ALA A 112 6.69 -6.79 6.89
C ALA A 112 5.59 -5.95 7.57
N THR A 113 5.89 -4.69 7.90
CA THR A 113 4.93 -3.76 8.49
C THR A 113 3.79 -3.43 7.52
N VAL A 114 4.12 -3.18 6.25
CA VAL A 114 3.13 -2.93 5.19
C VAL A 114 2.20 -4.12 5.00
N LEU A 115 2.77 -5.33 4.89
CA LEU A 115 2.00 -6.56 4.70
C LEU A 115 1.06 -6.83 5.88
N LYS A 116 1.51 -6.54 7.10
CA LYS A 116 0.71 -6.73 8.32
C LYS A 116 -0.38 -5.67 8.49
N ARG A 117 -0.05 -4.38 8.29
CA ARG A 117 -1.01 -3.26 8.39
C ARG A 117 -2.00 -3.25 7.25
N ASP A 118 -1.67 -3.94 6.17
CA ASP A 118 -2.47 -3.96 4.95
C ASP A 118 -2.67 -2.53 4.41
N ASN A 119 -1.63 -1.70 4.57
CA ASN A 119 -1.58 -0.29 4.22
C ASN A 119 -0.11 0.15 4.08
N CYS A 120 0.17 1.12 3.21
CA CYS A 120 1.50 1.68 3.02
C CYS A 120 1.46 3.16 2.62
N GLN A 121 2.60 3.83 2.77
CA GLN A 121 2.80 5.17 2.21
C GLN A 121 2.91 5.08 0.69
N LEU A 122 2.47 6.13 -0.01
CA LEU A 122 2.52 6.24 -1.47
C LEU A 122 3.92 5.96 -2.03
N GLU A 123 4.97 6.39 -1.33
CA GLU A 123 6.36 6.17 -1.72
C GLU A 123 6.68 4.68 -1.95
N ILE A 124 6.12 3.79 -1.14
CA ILE A 124 6.33 2.34 -1.29
C ILE A 124 5.66 1.83 -2.57
N VAL A 125 4.47 2.35 -2.90
CA VAL A 125 3.77 2.02 -4.15
C VAL A 125 4.57 2.51 -5.36
N GLN A 126 5.10 3.72 -5.32
CA GLN A 126 5.94 4.28 -6.38
C GLN A 126 7.19 3.44 -6.60
N ARG A 127 7.91 3.09 -5.52
CA ARG A 127 9.09 2.21 -5.60
C ARG A 127 8.77 0.84 -6.18
N ILE A 128 7.61 0.27 -5.86
CA ILE A 128 7.14 -0.99 -6.47
C ILE A 128 6.97 -0.78 -7.99
N LEU A 129 6.26 0.26 -8.41
CA LEU A 129 5.96 0.51 -9.83
C LEU A 129 7.20 0.91 -10.66
N GLU A 130 8.18 1.55 -10.03
CA GLU A 130 9.45 1.92 -10.67
C GLU A 130 10.33 0.71 -10.94
N ASN A 131 10.39 -0.24 -10.00
CA ASN A 131 11.24 -1.44 -10.08
C ASN A 131 10.52 -2.63 -10.73
N HIS A 132 9.19 -2.66 -10.71
CA HIS A 132 8.35 -3.69 -11.31
C HIS A 132 7.39 -3.04 -12.31
N ARG A 133 7.94 -2.52 -13.42
CA ARG A 133 7.22 -1.71 -14.41
C ARG A 133 6.08 -2.43 -15.12
N ASP A 134 6.16 -3.76 -15.15
CA ASP A 134 5.14 -4.68 -15.65
C ASP A 134 3.90 -4.73 -14.76
N VAL A 135 3.98 -4.28 -13.51
CA VAL A 135 2.83 -4.25 -12.59
C VAL A 135 1.89 -3.11 -12.94
N SER A 136 0.59 -3.40 -12.95
CA SER A 136 -0.48 -2.43 -13.11
C SER A 136 -0.61 -1.54 -11.85
N ALA A 137 -0.52 -0.23 -12.06
CA ALA A 137 -0.75 0.76 -11.01
C ALA A 137 -2.17 0.72 -10.49
N GLU A 138 -3.14 0.47 -11.38
CA GLU A 138 -4.54 0.33 -11.02
C GLU A 138 -4.74 -0.88 -10.11
N TRP A 139 -4.17 -2.04 -10.48
CA TRP A 139 -4.28 -3.26 -9.67
C TRP A 139 -3.65 -3.11 -8.29
N ILE A 140 -2.42 -2.60 -8.20
CA ILE A 140 -1.74 -2.54 -6.87
C ILE A 140 -2.47 -1.61 -5.91
N VAL A 141 -3.04 -0.50 -6.40
CA VAL A 141 -3.75 0.47 -5.58
C VAL A 141 -5.16 -0.01 -5.25
N THR A 142 -5.92 -0.49 -6.24
CA THR A 142 -7.37 -0.74 -6.10
C THR A 142 -7.74 -2.22 -5.95
N GLY A 143 -6.89 -3.13 -6.41
CA GLY A 143 -7.20 -4.55 -6.57
C GLY A 143 -8.16 -4.87 -7.72
N SER A 144 -8.53 -3.87 -8.51
CA SER A 144 -9.30 -4.03 -9.74
C SER A 144 -8.33 -4.04 -10.93
N SER A 145 -8.66 -4.76 -12.01
CA SER A 145 -7.78 -5.03 -13.17
C SER A 145 -6.81 -6.20 -12.99
N ASP A 146 -6.11 -6.54 -14.07
CA ASP A 146 -5.07 -7.55 -14.07
C ASP A 146 -3.79 -7.04 -13.39
N MET A 147 -3.11 -7.93 -12.69
CA MET A 147 -1.88 -7.62 -11.96
C MET A 147 -0.78 -7.09 -12.87
N LEU A 148 -0.59 -7.77 -14.00
CA LEU A 148 0.42 -7.41 -14.98
C LEU A 148 -0.26 -6.58 -16.05
N LYS A 149 0.37 -5.48 -16.42
CA LYS A 149 0.04 -4.78 -17.65
C LYS A 149 0.19 -5.81 -18.76
N LEU A 150 -0.89 -6.00 -19.52
CA LEU A 150 -0.73 -6.45 -20.90
C LEU A 150 0.23 -5.44 -21.50
N THR A 151 1.48 -5.84 -21.71
CA THR A 151 2.33 -5.11 -22.62
C THR A 151 1.47 -4.98 -23.87
N PRO A 152 1.12 -3.77 -24.36
CA PRO A 152 1.14 -3.67 -25.80
C PRO A 152 2.52 -4.22 -26.12
N MET A 153 2.59 -5.35 -26.85
CA MET A 153 3.83 -5.74 -27.48
C MET A 153 4.45 -4.43 -27.92
N HIS A 154 5.63 -4.08 -27.42
CA HIS A 154 6.34 -2.96 -27.96
C HIS A 154 6.38 -3.29 -29.46
N HIS A 155 5.53 -2.64 -30.25
CA HIS A 155 5.93 -2.21 -31.56
C HIS A 155 7.17 -1.41 -31.23
N VAL A 156 8.31 -2.10 -31.25
CA VAL A 156 9.58 -1.47 -31.51
C VAL A 156 9.27 -0.66 -32.75
N THR A 157 9.08 0.65 -32.61
CA THR A 157 9.10 1.58 -33.75
C THR A 157 10.55 1.64 -34.23
N GLU A 158 11.12 0.48 -34.54
CA GLU A 158 12.18 0.38 -35.51
C GLU A 158 11.58 0.98 -36.78
N PRO A 159 12.21 2.02 -37.35
CA PRO A 159 11.60 2.81 -38.40
C PRO A 159 11.12 1.86 -39.50
N GLU A 160 9.85 1.98 -39.91
CA GLU A 160 9.17 1.12 -40.89
C GLU A 160 10.03 0.84 -42.15
N LEU A 161 10.92 1.78 -42.48
CA LEU A 161 11.93 1.69 -43.52
C LEU A 161 12.94 0.53 -43.34
N GLN A 162 13.37 0.22 -42.11
CA GLN A 162 14.29 -0.89 -41.82
C GLN A 162 13.63 -2.24 -42.08
N TYR A 163 12.38 -2.43 -41.67
CA TYR A 163 11.63 -3.66 -41.96
C TYR A 163 11.36 -3.81 -43.44
N LYS A 164 10.93 -2.75 -44.11
CA LYS A 164 10.69 -2.77 -45.56
C LYS A 164 11.96 -3.10 -46.34
N THR A 165 13.10 -2.57 -45.91
CA THR A 165 14.41 -2.88 -46.51
C THR A 165 14.81 -4.33 -46.26
N LYS A 166 14.64 -4.82 -45.02
CA LYS A 166 14.99 -6.19 -44.65
C LYS A 166 14.09 -7.23 -45.34
N ILE A 167 12.80 -6.94 -45.47
CA ILE A 167 11.85 -7.76 -46.23
C ILE A 167 12.27 -7.83 -47.70
N ARG A 168 12.60 -6.69 -48.33
CA ARG A 168 13.05 -6.67 -49.72
C ARG A 168 14.32 -7.50 -49.94
N LEU A 169 15.30 -7.38 -49.05
CA LEU A 169 16.54 -8.16 -49.12
C LEU A 169 16.28 -9.66 -48.96
N LEU A 170 15.41 -10.04 -48.02
CA LEU A 170 15.03 -11.45 -47.82
C LEU A 170 14.27 -12.02 -49.02
N GLU A 171 13.43 -11.23 -49.67
CA GLU A 171 12.73 -11.62 -50.90
C GLU A 171 13.69 -11.82 -52.07
N GLU A 172 14.68 -10.94 -52.22
CA GLU A 172 15.76 -11.07 -53.21
C GLU A 172 16.60 -12.35 -52.96
N GLU A 173 16.97 -12.64 -51.70
CA GLU A 173 17.69 -13.87 -51.33
C GLU A 173 16.89 -15.15 -51.61
N LEU A 174 15.59 -15.14 -51.30
CA LEU A 174 14.69 -16.26 -51.58
C LEU A 174 14.53 -16.52 -53.08
N ALA A 175 14.44 -15.46 -53.89
CA ALA A 175 14.39 -15.59 -55.35
C ALA A 175 15.66 -16.23 -55.91
N ASN A 176 16.83 -15.79 -55.44
CA ASN A 176 18.12 -16.36 -55.83
C ASN A 176 18.27 -17.83 -55.42
N CYS A 177 17.84 -18.18 -54.20
CA CYS A 177 17.84 -19.57 -53.74
C CYS A 177 16.92 -20.45 -54.59
N ARG A 178 15.71 -19.98 -54.92
CA ARG A 178 14.76 -20.72 -55.78
C ARG A 178 15.34 -20.99 -57.16
N GLU A 179 16.00 -20.00 -57.75
CA GLU A 179 16.61 -20.14 -59.08
C GLU A 179 17.79 -21.12 -59.05
N THR A 180 18.61 -21.07 -57.99
CA THR A 180 19.73 -22.01 -57.81
C THR A 180 19.24 -23.44 -57.66
N VAL A 181 18.19 -23.66 -56.85
CA VAL A 181 17.55 -24.98 -56.70
C VAL A 181 16.98 -25.48 -58.02
N LYS A 182 16.36 -24.60 -58.81
CA LYS A 182 15.84 -24.95 -60.14
C LYS A 182 16.96 -25.37 -61.11
N ASN A 183 18.07 -24.63 -61.13
CA ASN A 183 19.23 -24.94 -61.97
C ASN A 183 19.92 -26.25 -61.55
N LEU A 184 20.09 -26.48 -60.26
CA LEU A 184 20.63 -27.74 -59.74
C LEU A 184 19.74 -28.94 -60.10
N ASN A 185 18.41 -28.79 -59.97
CA ASN A 185 17.47 -29.82 -60.39
C ASN A 185 17.51 -30.10 -61.89
N ARG A 186 17.76 -29.08 -62.72
CA ARG A 186 17.94 -29.28 -64.17
C ARG A 186 19.21 -30.09 -64.44
N LEU A 187 20.33 -29.71 -63.82
CA LEU A 187 21.61 -30.42 -63.97
C LEU A 187 21.56 -31.87 -63.46
N LEU A 188 20.79 -32.16 -62.41
CA LEU A 188 20.56 -33.51 -61.91
C LEU A 188 19.72 -34.37 -62.85
N ARG A 189 18.81 -33.76 -63.62
CA ARG A 189 18.02 -34.46 -64.66
C ARG A 189 18.82 -34.71 -65.93
N GLU A 190 19.77 -33.84 -66.27
CA GLU A 190 20.66 -34.00 -67.43
C GLU A 190 21.81 -35.00 -67.18
N LYS A 191 22.11 -35.34 -65.92
CA LYS A 191 23.12 -36.32 -65.52
C LYS A 191 22.57 -37.75 -65.29
N ARG A 192 21.28 -38.00 -65.53
CA ARG A 192 20.65 -39.32 -65.52
C ARG A 192 20.38 -39.78 -66.95
#